data_AF-R7S0U0-F1
#
_entry.id   AF-R7S0U0-F1
#
_cell.length_a   1.000
_cell.length_b   1.000
_cell.length_c   1.000
_cell.angle_alpha   90.00
_cell.angle_beta   90.00
_cell.angle_gamma   90.00
#
_symmetry.space_group_name_H-M   'P 1'
#
loop_
_entity.id
_entity.type
_entity.pdbx_description
1 polymer ?
#
loop_
_entity_poly.entity_id
_entity_poly.type
_entity_poly.pdbx_seq_one_letter_code
_entity_poly.pdbx_strand_id
1 'polypeptide(L)'
;MKANDRTAIVGESVVLVPYRREHVARYHEWMADPELRELTASEPLTIEEEYEMQRKWQEDEDKLTFIILAREPAAPNSDAPSVDEIKAMPMIGDVNLFLNGDPADDDEYEAEVEIMIAERAYRRSGRAREALQLMFAYATSRSSPAPLPVPARALTVRIGETNEASVRLFEKMGFAVVKRVSVFEEVEMRLVGDSSVARRWTEGHHIEFP
;
A
#
# COMPACT_ATOMS: atom_id res chain seq x y z
N MET A 1 -0.72 -2.65 -11.93
CA MET A 1 -2.15 -2.84 -12.18
C MET A 1 -2.75 -1.79 -13.08
N LYS A 2 -3.60 -2.26 -14.00
CA LYS A 2 -4.61 -1.43 -14.67
C LYS A 2 -5.70 -0.94 -13.72
N ALA A 3 -5.99 -1.66 -12.64
CA ALA A 3 -7.14 -1.33 -11.79
C ALA A 3 -7.04 0.04 -11.12
N ASN A 4 -5.84 0.57 -10.88
CA ASN A 4 -5.66 1.91 -10.29
C ASN A 4 -5.01 2.93 -11.22
N ASP A 5 -4.72 2.61 -12.48
CA ASP A 5 -3.87 3.40 -13.37
C ASP A 5 -4.29 4.88 -13.53
N ARG A 6 -5.60 5.16 -13.36
CA ARG A 6 -6.23 6.47 -13.44
C ARG A 6 -6.84 6.98 -12.14
N THR A 7 -6.54 6.37 -10.99
CA THR A 7 -7.18 6.74 -9.72
C THR A 7 -6.16 7.29 -8.74
N ALA A 8 -6.38 8.52 -8.28
CA ALA A 8 -5.77 9.02 -7.05
C ALA A 8 -6.79 8.95 -5.91
N ILE A 9 -6.36 8.53 -4.72
CA ILE A 9 -7.21 8.41 -3.53
C ILE A 9 -6.72 9.42 -2.50
N VAL A 10 -7.54 10.45 -2.26
CA VAL A 10 -7.21 11.56 -1.37
C VAL A 10 -7.75 11.27 0.03
N GLY A 11 -6.84 11.07 0.98
CA GLY A 11 -7.12 11.07 2.42
C GLY A 11 -6.94 12.45 3.06
N GLU A 12 -7.02 12.51 4.37
CA GLU A 12 -6.74 13.66 5.22
C GLU A 12 -5.26 14.05 5.21
N SER A 13 -4.36 13.09 5.46
CA SER A 13 -2.91 13.35 5.53
C SER A 13 -2.10 12.64 4.44
N VAL A 14 -2.71 11.79 3.61
CA VAL A 14 -1.99 11.17 2.48
C VAL A 14 -2.82 11.20 1.22
N VAL A 15 -2.14 11.17 0.08
CA VAL A 15 -2.75 10.87 -1.22
C VAL A 15 -2.06 9.63 -1.79
N LEU A 16 -2.85 8.63 -2.20
CA LEU A 16 -2.36 7.48 -2.93
C LEU A 16 -2.45 7.78 -4.43
N VAL A 17 -1.34 7.69 -5.16
CA VAL A 17 -1.31 7.88 -6.62
C VAL A 17 -0.70 6.65 -7.31
N PRO A 18 -1.04 6.37 -8.57
CA PRO A 18 -0.53 5.18 -9.25
C PRO A 18 0.99 5.26 -9.39
N TYR A 19 1.69 4.13 -9.21
CA TYR A 19 3.12 4.08 -9.47
C TYR A 19 3.41 4.22 -10.96
N ARG A 20 4.35 5.12 -11.30
CA ARG A 20 4.59 5.61 -12.66
C ARG A 20 6.06 5.88 -12.86
N ARG A 21 6.45 6.02 -14.13
CA ARG A 21 7.84 6.23 -14.55
C ARG A 21 8.51 7.41 -13.84
N GLU A 22 7.79 8.51 -13.61
CA GLU A 22 8.33 9.70 -12.92
C GLU A 22 8.75 9.45 -11.46
N HIS A 23 8.19 8.42 -10.81
CA HIS A 23 8.49 8.08 -9.42
C HIS A 23 9.76 7.21 -9.28
N VAL A 24 10.23 6.58 -10.37
CA VAL A 24 11.30 5.57 -10.35
C VAL A 24 12.61 6.13 -9.82
N ALA A 25 12.99 7.33 -10.25
CA ALA A 25 14.25 7.95 -9.81
C ALA A 25 14.29 8.13 -8.28
N ARG A 26 13.20 8.60 -7.69
CA ARG A 26 13.08 8.76 -6.23
C ARG A 26 13.03 7.41 -5.51
N TYR A 27 12.30 6.45 -6.05
CA TYR A 27 12.23 5.11 -5.49
C TYR A 27 13.61 4.43 -5.47
N HIS A 28 14.37 4.55 -6.55
CA HIS A 28 15.74 4.03 -6.64
C HIS A 28 16.68 4.69 -5.61
N GLU A 29 16.54 5.99 -5.35
CA GLU A 29 17.28 6.66 -4.26
C GLU A 29 16.96 6.05 -2.89
N TRP A 30 15.70 5.68 -2.63
CA TRP A 30 15.34 4.98 -1.39
C TRP A 30 15.95 3.59 -1.30
N MET A 31 15.96 2.84 -2.41
CA MET A 31 16.55 1.50 -2.45
C MET A 31 18.08 1.49 -2.33
N ALA A 32 18.73 2.66 -2.40
CA ALA A 32 20.15 2.79 -2.06
C ALA A 32 20.41 2.68 -0.54
N ASP A 33 19.40 2.90 0.33
CA ASP A 33 19.52 2.77 1.78
C ASP A 33 19.46 1.28 2.20
N PRO A 34 20.52 0.71 2.79
CA PRO A 34 20.52 -0.67 3.27
C PRO A 34 19.46 -0.95 4.34
N GLU A 35 19.15 0.02 5.22
CA GLU A 35 18.12 -0.15 6.27
C GLU A 35 16.74 -0.31 5.63
N LEU A 36 16.44 0.47 4.58
CA LEU A 36 15.17 0.35 3.87
C LEU A 36 15.05 -1.00 3.19
N ARG A 37 16.09 -1.42 2.47
CA ARG A 37 16.11 -2.73 1.80
C ARG A 37 15.94 -3.90 2.76
N GLU A 38 16.57 -3.86 3.93
CA GLU A 38 16.39 -4.88 4.95
C GLU A 38 14.94 -4.91 5.45
N LEU A 39 14.34 -3.74 5.72
CA LEU A 39 12.95 -3.64 6.20
C LEU A 39 11.91 -4.05 5.16
N THR A 40 12.22 -3.96 3.86
CA THR A 40 11.33 -4.32 2.74
C THR A 40 11.76 -5.61 2.04
N ALA A 41 12.72 -6.36 2.60
CA ALA A 41 13.30 -7.57 2.00
C ALA A 41 13.65 -7.40 0.50
N SER A 42 14.17 -6.23 0.12
CA SER A 42 14.40 -5.84 -1.28
C SER A 42 15.88 -5.94 -1.67
N GLU A 43 16.15 -6.49 -2.86
CA GLU A 43 17.49 -6.55 -3.45
C GLU A 43 17.84 -5.23 -4.17
N PRO A 44 19.13 -4.83 -4.24
CA PRO A 44 19.53 -3.66 -5.01
C PRO A 44 19.38 -3.93 -6.50
N LEU A 45 18.84 -2.94 -7.22
CA LEU A 45 18.72 -2.95 -8.67
C LEU A 45 19.44 -1.75 -9.26
N THR A 46 19.86 -1.85 -10.51
CA THR A 46 20.26 -0.70 -11.31
C THR A 46 19.04 0.18 -11.64
N ILE A 47 19.27 1.45 -11.96
CA ILE A 47 18.17 2.36 -12.32
C ILE A 47 17.42 1.87 -13.57
N GLU A 48 18.11 1.24 -14.52
CA GLU A 48 17.50 0.63 -15.71
C GLU A 48 16.58 -0.55 -15.33
N GLU A 49 17.01 -1.43 -14.44
CA GLU A 49 16.21 -2.55 -13.93
C GLU A 49 14.96 -2.05 -13.18
N GLU A 50 15.06 -0.97 -12.40
CA GLU A 50 13.91 -0.33 -11.73
C GLU A 50 12.88 0.19 -12.75
N TYR A 51 13.33 0.80 -13.84
CA TYR A 51 12.43 1.22 -14.92
C TYR A 51 11.78 0.03 -15.63
N GLU A 52 12.48 -1.08 -15.78
CA GLU A 52 11.92 -2.32 -16.34
C GLU A 52 10.87 -2.93 -15.41
N MET A 53 11.17 -3.02 -14.11
CA MET A 53 10.25 -3.52 -13.10
C MET A 53 9.01 -2.65 -12.96
N GLN A 54 9.16 -1.32 -12.96
CA GLN A 54 8.01 -0.42 -12.93
C GLN A 54 7.08 -0.64 -14.13
N ARG A 55 7.64 -0.79 -15.35
CA ARG A 55 6.82 -1.07 -16.54
C ARG A 55 6.06 -2.38 -16.40
N LYS A 56 6.73 -3.43 -15.94
CA LYS A 56 6.09 -4.74 -15.70
C LYS A 56 4.94 -4.61 -14.70
N TRP A 57 5.21 -4.01 -13.54
CA TRP A 57 4.21 -3.85 -12.48
C TRP A 57 3.02 -2.98 -12.89
N GLN A 58 3.22 -2.04 -13.81
CA GLN A 58 2.12 -1.25 -14.35
C GLN A 58 1.13 -2.12 -15.13
N GLU A 59 1.63 -3.12 -15.86
CA GLU A 59 0.85 -4.03 -16.70
C GLU A 59 0.32 -5.26 -15.95
N ASP A 60 0.93 -5.62 -14.81
CA ASP A 60 0.54 -6.76 -13.97
C ASP A 60 -0.93 -6.65 -13.49
N GLU A 61 -1.68 -7.74 -13.66
CA GLU A 61 -3.10 -7.83 -13.26
C GLU A 61 -3.27 -8.30 -11.80
N ASP A 62 -2.21 -8.86 -11.20
CA ASP A 62 -2.16 -9.39 -9.84
C ASP A 62 -1.42 -8.48 -8.86
N LYS A 63 -0.82 -7.37 -9.32
CA LYS A 63 -0.10 -6.41 -8.47
C LYS A 63 -0.66 -5.00 -8.55
N LEU A 64 -1.03 -4.47 -7.39
CA LEU A 64 -1.52 -3.11 -7.17
C LEU A 64 -0.51 -2.28 -6.37
N THR A 65 0.05 -1.23 -6.98
CA THR A 65 0.99 -0.33 -6.30
C THR A 65 0.49 1.10 -6.32
N PHE A 66 0.45 1.72 -5.16
CA PHE A 66 0.30 3.16 -5.01
C PHE A 66 1.56 3.77 -4.39
N ILE A 67 1.95 4.93 -4.90
CA ILE A 67 2.87 5.84 -4.22
C ILE A 67 2.08 6.65 -3.19
N ILE A 68 2.65 6.79 -2.01
CA ILE A 68 2.11 7.59 -0.92
C ILE A 68 2.73 8.98 -0.99
N LEU A 69 1.88 9.99 -1.17
CA LEU A 69 2.24 11.39 -1.10
C LEU A 69 1.82 11.98 0.24
N ALA A 70 2.67 12.80 0.85
CA ALA A 70 2.34 13.55 2.05
C ALA A 70 1.43 14.73 1.72
N ARG A 71 0.29 14.78 2.40
CA ARG A 71 -0.63 15.92 2.35
C ARG A 71 -0.64 16.63 3.70
N GLU A 72 -0.64 17.95 3.67
CA GLU A 72 -0.95 18.74 4.87
C GLU A 72 -2.46 18.81 5.06
N PRO A 73 -2.97 18.72 6.30
CA PRO A 73 -4.40 18.77 6.57
C PRO A 73 -5.01 20.04 5.96
N ALA A 74 -6.04 19.86 5.12
CA ALA A 74 -6.75 20.97 4.53
C ALA A 74 -7.64 21.65 5.58
N ALA A 75 -7.90 22.95 5.38
CA ALA A 75 -8.86 23.65 6.21
C ALA A 75 -10.27 23.05 6.04
N PRO A 76 -11.16 23.16 7.04
CA PRO A 76 -12.55 22.74 6.89
C PRO A 76 -13.18 23.42 5.67
N ASN A 77 -13.85 22.63 4.81
CA ASN A 77 -14.50 23.05 3.56
C ASN A 77 -13.56 23.47 2.41
N SER A 78 -12.28 23.11 2.44
CA SER A 78 -11.44 23.19 1.25
C SER A 78 -11.91 22.19 0.18
N ASP A 79 -11.83 22.60 -1.09
CA ASP A 79 -12.04 21.70 -2.22
C ASP A 79 -11.00 20.58 -2.24
N ALA A 80 -11.31 19.50 -2.97
CA ALA A 80 -10.34 18.46 -3.25
C ALA A 80 -9.14 19.04 -4.03
N PRO A 81 -7.90 18.58 -3.75
CA PRO A 81 -6.72 19.09 -4.44
C PRO A 81 -6.79 18.76 -5.93
N SER A 82 -6.35 19.69 -6.76
CA SER A 82 -6.16 19.48 -8.19
C SER A 82 -5.05 18.48 -8.48
N VAL A 83 -5.03 17.92 -9.70
CA VAL A 83 -3.99 16.98 -10.14
C VAL A 83 -2.60 17.60 -10.04
N ASP A 84 -2.45 18.89 -10.37
CA ASP A 84 -1.15 19.58 -10.30
C ASP A 84 -0.69 19.79 -8.86
N GLU A 85 -1.61 20.09 -7.94
CA GLU A 85 -1.31 20.15 -6.50
C GLU A 85 -0.88 18.79 -5.97
N ILE A 86 -1.57 17.71 -6.37
CA ILE A 86 -1.20 16.34 -6.01
C ILE A 86 0.20 16.00 -6.53
N LYS A 87 0.49 16.29 -7.80
CA LYS A 87 1.82 16.01 -8.42
C LYS A 87 2.96 16.78 -7.76
N ALA A 88 2.66 17.90 -7.08
CA ALA A 88 3.64 18.69 -6.34
C ALA A 88 3.84 18.21 -4.88
N MET A 89 3.02 17.29 -4.38
CA MET A 89 3.13 16.79 -3.01
C MET A 89 4.40 15.92 -2.82
N PRO A 90 5.03 15.95 -1.63
CA PRO A 90 6.20 15.12 -1.36
C PRO A 90 5.86 13.63 -1.45
N MET A 91 6.60 12.89 -2.27
CA MET A 91 6.58 11.42 -2.30
C MET A 91 7.29 10.88 -1.05
N ILE A 92 6.61 10.05 -0.26
CA ILE A 92 7.09 9.62 1.08
C ILE A 92 7.17 8.11 1.29
N GLY A 93 6.57 7.32 0.41
CA GLY A 93 6.61 5.87 0.47
C GLY A 93 5.67 5.26 -0.57
N ASP A 94 5.31 4.00 -0.35
CA ASP A 94 4.44 3.23 -1.22
C ASP A 94 3.65 2.17 -0.41
N VAL A 95 2.57 1.71 -1.01
CA VAL A 95 1.76 0.58 -0.52
C VAL A 95 1.43 -0.33 -1.69
N ASN A 96 1.76 -1.61 -1.53
CA ASN A 96 1.56 -2.66 -2.52
C ASN A 96 0.48 -3.63 -2.04
N LEU A 97 -0.21 -4.23 -3.00
CA LEU A 97 -1.08 -5.37 -2.79
C LEU A 97 -0.82 -6.40 -3.89
N PHE A 98 -0.55 -7.64 -3.50
CA PHE A 98 -0.26 -8.77 -4.38
C PHE A 98 -1.38 -9.81 -4.25
N LEU A 99 -1.91 -10.23 -5.38
CA LEU A 99 -2.96 -11.25 -5.46
C LEU A 99 -2.31 -12.61 -5.74
N ASN A 100 -2.48 -13.53 -4.81
CA ASN A 100 -1.94 -14.88 -4.88
C ASN A 100 -3.08 -15.91 -4.78
N GLY A 101 -2.90 -17.07 -5.42
CA GLY A 101 -3.89 -18.16 -5.41
C GLY A 101 -5.05 -17.98 -6.40
N ASP A 102 -5.97 -18.93 -6.41
CA ASP A 102 -7.16 -18.90 -7.27
C ASP A 102 -8.29 -18.12 -6.58
N PRO A 103 -8.84 -17.04 -7.17
CA PRO A 103 -9.98 -16.33 -6.59
C PRO A 103 -11.25 -17.17 -6.39
N ALA A 104 -11.35 -18.34 -7.05
CA ALA A 104 -12.43 -19.31 -6.84
C ALA A 104 -12.21 -20.23 -5.63
N ASP A 105 -10.98 -20.29 -5.11
CA ASP A 105 -10.63 -21.04 -3.90
C ASP A 105 -10.38 -20.09 -2.73
N ASP A 106 -11.37 -19.99 -1.87
CA ASP A 106 -11.37 -19.10 -0.72
C ASP A 106 -10.27 -19.39 0.32
N ASP A 107 -9.73 -20.62 0.34
CA ASP A 107 -8.70 -21.05 1.28
C ASP A 107 -7.28 -20.78 0.73
N GLU A 108 -7.12 -20.70 -0.59
CA GLU A 108 -5.84 -20.38 -1.25
C GLU A 108 -5.71 -18.91 -1.66
N TYR A 109 -6.81 -18.17 -1.80
CA TYR A 109 -6.79 -16.79 -2.26
C TYR A 109 -6.31 -15.80 -1.19
N GLU A 110 -5.21 -15.11 -1.49
CA GLU A 110 -4.58 -14.13 -0.61
C GLU A 110 -4.37 -12.80 -1.34
N ALA A 111 -4.65 -11.70 -0.64
CA ALA A 111 -4.32 -10.34 -1.02
C ALA A 111 -3.26 -9.82 -0.04
N GLU A 112 -2.00 -10.09 -0.34
CA GLU A 112 -0.86 -9.72 0.50
C GLU A 112 -0.57 -8.24 0.39
N VAL A 113 -0.50 -7.53 1.52
CA VAL A 113 -0.24 -6.08 1.56
C VAL A 113 1.12 -5.78 2.16
N GLU A 114 1.86 -4.92 1.47
CA GLU A 114 3.14 -4.38 1.94
C GLU A 114 3.07 -2.86 1.97
N ILE A 115 3.75 -2.24 2.93
CA ILE A 115 3.81 -0.79 3.05
C ILE A 115 5.18 -0.33 3.51
N MET A 116 5.66 0.74 2.89
CA MET A 116 6.87 1.44 3.30
C MET A 116 6.59 2.93 3.45
N ILE A 117 7.10 3.54 4.53
CA ILE A 117 7.29 5.01 4.63
C ILE A 117 8.79 5.26 4.60
N ALA A 118 9.31 5.51 3.40
CA ALA A 118 10.74 5.67 3.16
C ALA A 118 11.28 6.91 3.87
N GLU A 119 10.58 8.03 3.76
CA GLU A 119 11.01 9.31 4.31
C GLU A 119 10.91 9.35 5.83
N ARG A 120 12.07 9.36 6.50
CA ARG A 120 12.16 9.35 7.98
C ARG A 120 11.35 10.46 8.65
N ALA A 121 11.26 11.65 8.03
CA ALA A 121 10.52 12.80 8.55
C ALA A 121 9.00 12.54 8.69
N TYR A 122 8.46 11.56 7.95
CA TYR A 122 7.04 11.22 7.93
C TYR A 122 6.72 9.94 8.69
N ARG A 123 7.73 9.22 9.22
CA ARG A 123 7.50 8.03 10.06
C ARG A 123 6.85 8.42 11.39
N ARG A 124 6.11 7.49 11.99
CA ARG A 124 5.42 7.65 13.29
C ARG A 124 4.41 8.84 13.34
N SER A 125 3.93 9.30 12.18
CA SER A 125 2.95 10.40 12.06
C SER A 125 1.51 9.94 11.81
N GLY A 126 1.25 8.63 11.77
CA GLY A 126 -0.06 8.06 11.45
C GLY A 126 -0.31 7.84 9.95
N ARG A 127 0.52 8.41 9.07
CA ARG A 127 0.38 8.31 7.60
C ARG A 127 0.34 6.88 7.06
N ALA A 128 1.15 5.97 7.61
CA ALA A 128 1.12 4.56 7.22
C ALA A 128 -0.24 3.90 7.51
N ARG A 129 -0.84 4.21 8.67
CA ARG A 129 -2.15 3.69 9.05
C ARG A 129 -3.24 4.19 8.10
N GLU A 130 -3.20 5.47 7.76
CA GLU A 130 -4.16 6.04 6.83
C GLU A 130 -4.00 5.48 5.42
N ALA A 131 -2.77 5.38 4.90
CA ALA A 131 -2.48 4.77 3.61
C ALA A 131 -3.01 3.33 3.52
N LEU A 132 -2.83 2.51 4.57
CA LEU A 132 -3.39 1.16 4.64
C LEU A 132 -4.92 1.18 4.66
N GLN A 133 -5.56 2.09 5.40
CA GLN A 133 -7.03 2.20 5.41
C GLN A 133 -7.58 2.53 4.02
N LEU A 134 -6.96 3.49 3.33
CA LEU A 134 -7.33 3.86 1.96
C LEU A 134 -7.13 2.68 0.99
N MET A 135 -6.00 1.99 1.08
CA MET A 135 -5.71 0.80 0.27
C MET A 135 -6.75 -0.31 0.53
N PHE A 136 -7.07 -0.60 1.78
CA PHE A 136 -8.02 -1.66 2.13
C PHE A 136 -9.45 -1.31 1.71
N ALA A 137 -9.86 -0.05 1.91
CA ALA A 137 -11.16 0.43 1.43
C ALA A 137 -11.25 0.31 -0.10
N TYR A 138 -10.19 0.69 -0.82
CA TYR A 138 -10.12 0.52 -2.27
C TYR A 138 -10.16 -0.95 -2.68
N ALA A 139 -9.30 -1.79 -2.12
CA ALA A 139 -9.17 -3.19 -2.52
C ALA A 139 -10.43 -4.02 -2.25
N THR A 140 -11.26 -3.62 -1.27
CA THR A 140 -12.46 -4.37 -0.87
C THR A 140 -13.77 -3.74 -1.32
N SER A 141 -13.72 -2.56 -1.97
CA SER A 141 -14.93 -1.87 -2.45
C SER A 141 -15.51 -2.54 -3.69
N ARG A 142 -16.83 -2.74 -3.68
CA ARG A 142 -17.59 -3.25 -4.84
C ARG A 142 -17.54 -2.35 -6.07
N SER A 143 -17.14 -1.08 -5.92
CA SER A 143 -16.97 -0.16 -7.03
C SER A 143 -15.57 -0.24 -7.67
N SER A 144 -14.66 -1.01 -7.09
CA SER A 144 -13.28 -1.08 -7.58
C SER A 144 -13.17 -1.90 -8.86
N PRO A 145 -12.27 -1.54 -9.78
CA PRO A 145 -12.13 -2.26 -11.05
C PRO A 145 -11.58 -3.68 -10.84
N ALA A 146 -11.94 -4.59 -11.74
CA ALA A 146 -11.42 -5.96 -11.74
C ALA A 146 -9.88 -5.97 -11.75
N PRO A 147 -9.25 -6.96 -11.08
CA PRO A 147 -9.83 -8.11 -10.37
C PRO A 147 -10.34 -7.82 -8.95
N LEU A 148 -10.38 -6.55 -8.50
CA LEU A 148 -11.01 -6.16 -7.24
C LEU A 148 -12.55 -6.21 -7.38
N PRO A 149 -13.32 -6.30 -6.26
CA PRO A 149 -12.87 -6.37 -4.87
C PRO A 149 -12.33 -7.73 -4.45
N VAL A 150 -11.37 -7.71 -3.53
CA VAL A 150 -10.98 -8.89 -2.75
C VAL A 150 -11.85 -9.00 -1.49
N PRO A 151 -12.13 -10.22 -0.98
CA PRO A 151 -12.72 -10.38 0.34
C PRO A 151 -11.79 -9.79 1.41
N ALA A 152 -12.32 -9.05 2.39
CA ALA A 152 -11.49 -8.50 3.47
C ALA A 152 -10.73 -9.58 4.27
N ARG A 153 -11.27 -10.81 4.34
CA ARG A 153 -10.60 -11.96 4.97
C ARG A 153 -9.38 -12.49 4.21
N ALA A 154 -9.25 -12.16 2.92
CA ALA A 154 -8.11 -12.54 2.10
C ALA A 154 -6.91 -11.61 2.34
N LEU A 155 -7.09 -10.48 3.05
CA LEU A 155 -5.99 -9.57 3.37
C LEU A 155 -5.00 -10.24 4.32
N THR A 156 -3.76 -10.35 3.85
CA THR A 156 -2.65 -10.97 4.57
C THR A 156 -1.48 -9.99 4.59
N VAL A 157 -0.68 -10.03 5.66
CA VAL A 157 0.57 -9.27 5.74
C VAL A 157 1.66 -10.18 6.29
N ARG A 158 2.85 -10.11 5.69
CA ARG A 158 4.06 -10.80 6.17
C ARG A 158 5.04 -9.76 6.66
N ILE A 159 5.54 -9.97 7.87
CA ILE A 159 6.32 -8.97 8.60
C ILE A 159 7.44 -9.70 9.32
N GLY A 160 8.69 -9.22 9.18
CA GLY A 160 9.80 -9.72 10.00
C GLY A 160 9.46 -9.70 11.49
N GLU A 161 9.73 -10.79 12.22
CA GLU A 161 9.37 -10.98 13.64
C GLU A 161 9.96 -9.87 14.53
N THR A 162 11.08 -9.27 14.12
CA THR A 162 11.76 -8.17 14.82
C THR A 162 11.18 -6.79 14.49
N ASN A 163 10.33 -6.65 13.47
CA ASN A 163 9.69 -5.40 13.09
C ASN A 163 8.42 -5.13 13.93
N GLU A 164 8.64 -4.95 15.23
CA GLU A 164 7.56 -4.72 16.20
C GLU A 164 6.69 -3.50 15.88
N ALA A 165 7.24 -2.51 15.16
CA ALA A 165 6.50 -1.32 14.76
C ALA A 165 5.39 -1.66 13.76
N SER A 166 5.70 -2.45 12.73
CA SER A 166 4.72 -2.94 11.76
C SER A 166 3.74 -3.92 12.39
N VAL A 167 4.21 -4.86 13.23
CA VAL A 167 3.31 -5.79 13.94
C VAL A 167 2.26 -5.03 14.76
N ARG A 168 2.68 -4.06 15.60
CA ARG A 168 1.75 -3.24 16.39
C ARG A 168 0.83 -2.36 15.54
N LEU A 169 1.27 -1.94 14.36
CA LEU A 169 0.42 -1.19 13.42
C LEU A 169 -0.75 -2.06 12.96
N PHE A 170 -0.47 -3.28 12.49
CA PHE A 170 -1.50 -4.19 12.00
C PHE A 170 -2.39 -4.76 13.11
N GLU A 171 -1.86 -5.02 14.31
CA GLU A 171 -2.67 -5.37 15.49
C GLU A 171 -3.74 -4.30 15.79
N LYS A 172 -3.36 -3.01 15.76
CA LYS A 172 -4.30 -1.89 15.94
C LYS A 172 -5.34 -1.78 14.83
N MET A 173 -5.09 -2.41 13.69
CA MET A 173 -6.01 -2.48 12.55
C MET A 173 -6.87 -3.75 12.56
N GLY A 174 -6.76 -4.59 13.60
CA GLY A 174 -7.56 -5.80 13.76
C GLY A 174 -6.94 -7.04 13.13
N PHE A 175 -5.67 -6.99 12.70
CA PHE A 175 -4.95 -8.18 12.27
C PHE A 175 -4.43 -8.94 13.50
N ALA A 176 -4.36 -10.26 13.41
CA ALA A 176 -3.70 -11.10 14.40
C ALA A 176 -2.73 -12.05 13.72
N VAL A 177 -1.66 -12.40 14.43
CA VAL A 177 -0.69 -13.41 13.99
C VAL A 177 -1.40 -14.76 13.87
N VAL A 178 -1.43 -15.33 12.67
CA VAL A 178 -2.01 -16.65 12.40
C VAL A 178 -0.95 -17.73 12.21
N LYS A 179 0.26 -17.33 11.81
CA LYS A 179 1.38 -18.23 11.55
C LYS A 179 2.71 -17.53 11.80
N ARG A 180 3.69 -18.28 12.29
CA ARG A 180 5.10 -17.86 12.38
C ARG A 180 5.92 -18.73 11.45
N VAL A 181 6.79 -18.13 10.66
CA VAL A 181 7.59 -18.81 9.64
C VAL A 181 9.07 -18.69 10.01
N SER A 182 9.53 -19.58 10.87
CA SER A 182 10.87 -19.51 11.47
C SER A 182 12.03 -19.57 10.49
N VAL A 183 11.83 -20.10 9.27
CA VAL A 183 12.87 -20.13 8.23
C VAL A 183 13.15 -18.74 7.66
N PHE A 184 12.14 -17.87 7.63
CA PHE A 184 12.25 -16.49 7.15
C PHE A 184 12.26 -15.46 8.28
N GLU A 185 12.15 -15.90 9.54
CA GLU A 185 12.01 -15.03 10.71
C GLU A 185 10.85 -14.03 10.56
N GLU A 186 9.71 -14.48 10.02
CA GLU A 186 8.52 -13.66 9.74
C GLU A 186 7.27 -14.15 10.46
N VAL A 187 6.38 -13.21 10.79
CA VAL A 187 4.99 -13.49 11.14
C VAL A 187 4.06 -13.22 9.96
N GLU A 188 3.10 -14.11 9.78
CA GLU A 188 1.95 -13.88 8.92
C GLU A 188 0.78 -13.41 9.79
N MET A 189 0.19 -12.28 9.44
CA MET A 189 -1.00 -11.77 10.10
C MET A 189 -2.17 -11.66 9.13
N ARG A 190 -3.37 -11.98 9.61
CA ARG A 190 -4.62 -11.85 8.85
C ARG A 190 -5.63 -11.05 9.65
N LEU A 191 -6.59 -10.43 8.97
CA LEU A 191 -7.67 -9.71 9.61
C LEU A 191 -8.54 -10.68 10.44
N VAL A 192 -8.61 -10.50 11.76
CA VAL A 192 -9.40 -11.34 12.66
C VAL A 192 -10.55 -10.51 13.25
N GLY A 193 -11.78 -10.89 12.92
CA GLY A 193 -12.97 -10.26 13.48
C GLY A 193 -14.15 -10.23 12.51
N ASP A 194 -15.35 -9.96 13.04
CA ASP A 194 -16.54 -9.76 12.22
C ASP A 194 -16.33 -8.54 11.30
N SER A 195 -16.87 -8.63 10.09
CA SER A 195 -16.90 -7.66 8.98
C SER A 195 -17.11 -6.17 9.37
N SER A 196 -17.52 -5.90 10.60
CA SER A 196 -17.54 -4.58 11.25
C SER A 196 -16.19 -3.83 11.31
N VAL A 197 -15.03 -4.52 11.32
CA VAL A 197 -13.70 -3.84 11.32
C VAL A 197 -13.39 -3.29 9.93
N ALA A 198 -13.66 -4.05 8.87
CA ALA A 198 -13.53 -3.59 7.48
C ALA A 198 -14.47 -2.42 7.17
N ARG A 199 -15.68 -2.39 7.77
CA ARG A 199 -16.64 -1.27 7.67
C ARG A 199 -16.18 0.03 8.34
N ARG A 200 -14.98 0.08 8.92
CA ARG A 200 -14.42 1.27 9.62
C ARG A 200 -13.18 1.84 8.95
N TRP A 201 -12.72 1.29 7.83
CA TRP A 201 -11.61 1.91 7.12
C TRP A 201 -12.04 3.24 6.53
N THR A 202 -11.16 4.23 6.65
CA THR A 202 -11.37 5.56 6.07
C THR A 202 -11.43 5.41 4.55
N GLU A 203 -12.53 5.84 3.95
CA GLU A 203 -12.65 5.97 2.50
C GLU A 203 -12.06 7.32 2.08
N GLY A 204 -11.28 7.32 0.99
CA GLY A 204 -10.73 8.55 0.42
C GLY A 204 -11.58 9.09 -0.71
N HIS A 205 -11.40 10.36 -1.05
CA HIS A 205 -12.02 10.94 -2.24
C HIS A 205 -11.25 10.52 -3.49
N HIS A 206 -11.94 9.92 -4.47
CA HIS A 206 -11.32 9.46 -5.71
C HIS A 206 -11.28 10.59 -6.74
N ILE A 207 -10.11 10.80 -7.32
CA ILE A 207 -9.88 11.77 -8.39
C ILE A 207 -9.33 11.03 -9.61
N GLU A 208 -9.85 11.36 -10.79
CA GLU A 208 -9.26 10.90 -12.04
C GLU A 208 -7.85 11.48 -12.19
N PHE A 209 -6.85 10.61 -12.23
CA PHE A 209 -5.44 10.98 -12.22
C PHE A 209 -4.78 10.60 -13.57
N PRO A 210 -4.56 11.59 -14.47
CA PRO A 210 -4.03 11.36 -15.81
C PRO A 210 -2.52 11.16 -15.83
#